data_AF-A0A0D3CR13-F1
#
_entry.id   AF-A0A0D3CR13-F1
#
_cell.length_a   1.000
_cell.length_b   1.000
_cell.length_c   1.000
_cell.angle_alpha   90.00
_cell.angle_beta   90.00
_cell.angle_gamma   90.00
#
_symmetry.space_group_name_H-M   'P 1'
#
loop_
_entity.id
_entity.type
_entity.pdbx_description
1 polymer ?
#
loop_
_entity_poly.entity_id
_entity_poly.type
_entity_poly.pdbx_seq_one_letter_code
_entity_poly.pdbx_strand_id
1 'polypeptide(L)'
;MEGRQPVDLTQHPSRIVPTLHELILQAIVLQARNAESNPKVCTGAKREQLSKLAARKYARIVQKLGFPAKFKDFKIQNIVGSCHVKFPIRLEGLAYSHSAFSSKREETCRAFENIYPVLTEFRKIQQ
;
A
#
# COMPACT_ATOMS: atom_id res chain seq x y z
N MET A 1 18.49 16.49 -12.67
CA MET A 1 18.41 15.13 -13.24
C MET A 1 19.18 14.21 -12.30
N GLU A 2 18.53 13.59 -11.33
CA GLU A 2 19.20 12.60 -10.45
C GLU A 2 19.36 11.29 -11.24
N GLY A 3 20.61 10.90 -11.49
CA GLY A 3 20.92 9.63 -12.15
C GLY A 3 20.38 8.46 -11.34
N ARG A 4 19.61 7.57 -11.99
CA ARG A 4 19.19 6.31 -11.38
C ARG A 4 20.45 5.55 -10.97
N GLN A 5 20.60 5.31 -9.67
CA GLN A 5 21.66 4.44 -9.16
C GLN A 5 21.55 3.07 -9.86
N PRO A 6 22.68 2.44 -10.21
CA PRO A 6 22.68 1.13 -10.83
C PRO A 6 21.97 0.12 -9.90
N VAL A 7 21.12 -0.72 -10.51
CA VAL A 7 20.39 -1.76 -9.76
C VAL A 7 21.39 -2.82 -9.31
N ASP A 8 21.38 -3.12 -8.01
CA ASP A 8 22.15 -4.22 -7.44
C ASP A 8 21.59 -5.57 -7.94
N LEU A 9 22.36 -6.25 -8.78
CA LEU A 9 21.96 -7.52 -9.40
C LEU A 9 21.97 -8.69 -8.43
N THR A 10 22.67 -8.57 -7.29
CA THR A 10 22.67 -9.60 -6.24
C THR A 10 21.33 -9.63 -5.51
N GLN A 11 20.69 -8.46 -5.37
CA GLN A 11 19.36 -8.32 -4.76
C GLN A 11 18.24 -8.41 -5.81
N HIS A 12 18.49 -7.99 -7.05
CA HIS A 12 17.50 -7.95 -8.13
C HIS A 12 18.02 -8.56 -9.44
N PRO A 13 18.08 -9.90 -9.55
CA PRO A 13 18.56 -10.59 -10.76
C PRO A 13 17.77 -10.24 -12.03
N SER A 14 16.47 -9.93 -11.90
CA SER A 14 15.59 -9.55 -13.01
C SER A 14 15.83 -8.13 -13.54
N ARG A 15 16.66 -7.32 -12.88
CA ARG A 15 16.82 -5.87 -13.12
C ARG A 15 15.53 -5.05 -12.96
N ILE A 16 14.46 -5.66 -12.44
CA ILE A 16 13.19 -5.00 -12.17
C ILE A 16 13.11 -4.73 -10.67
N VAL A 17 13.08 -3.45 -10.31
CA VAL A 17 12.84 -3.00 -8.94
C VAL A 17 11.37 -2.57 -8.83
N PRO A 18 10.53 -3.27 -8.03
CA PRO A 18 9.16 -2.84 -7.79
C PRO A 18 9.13 -1.44 -7.18
N THR A 19 8.17 -0.63 -7.62
CA THR A 19 7.92 0.69 -7.04
C THR A 19 6.95 0.55 -5.88
N LEU A 20 7.37 0.96 -4.69
CA LEU A 20 6.49 1.08 -3.52
C LEU A 20 5.46 2.19 -3.77
N HIS A 21 4.18 1.82 -3.74
CA HIS A 21 3.08 2.76 -3.92
C HIS A 21 2.59 3.26 -2.58
N GLU A 22 2.26 2.34 -1.67
CA GLU A 22 1.67 2.69 -0.37
C GLU A 22 2.04 1.70 0.71
N LEU A 23 2.20 2.22 1.93
CA LEU A 23 2.30 1.45 3.15
C LEU A 23 1.03 1.67 3.96
N ILE A 24 0.41 0.58 4.38
CA ILE A 24 -0.73 0.58 5.29
C ILE A 24 -0.20 0.14 6.65
N LEU A 25 -0.32 1.03 7.62
CA LEU A 25 0.18 0.82 8.96
C LEU A 25 -0.92 0.84 9.98
N GLN A 26 -0.68 0.13 11.08
CA GLN A 26 -1.46 0.27 12.29
C GLN A 26 -0.54 0.83 13.36
N ALA A 27 -0.92 1.97 13.92
CA ALA A 27 -0.18 2.65 14.95
C ALA A 27 -1.13 3.22 16.00
N ILE A 28 -0.71 3.09 17.27
CA ILE A 28 -1.20 3.80 18.45
C ILE A 28 -2.38 3.10 19.15
N VAL A 29 -2.08 2.63 20.36
CA VAL A 29 -3.04 2.56 21.47
C VAL A 29 -3.33 3.99 21.93
N LEU A 30 -4.48 4.52 21.53
CA LEU A 30 -5.02 5.73 22.14
C LEU A 30 -5.72 5.32 23.43
N GLN A 31 -5.06 5.49 24.58
CA GLN A 31 -5.78 5.46 25.86
C GLN A 31 -6.58 6.76 26.00
N ALA A 32 -7.75 6.84 25.37
CA ALA A 32 -8.76 7.79 25.80
C ALA A 32 -9.51 7.13 26.95
N ARG A 33 -9.60 7.82 28.11
CA ARG A 33 -10.09 7.27 29.39
C ARG A 33 -11.45 6.54 29.32
N ASN A 34 -12.24 6.74 28.26
CA ASN A 34 -13.58 6.15 28.06
C ASN A 34 -13.81 5.51 26.68
N ALA A 35 -12.78 5.22 25.87
CA ALA A 35 -12.97 4.55 24.58
C ALA A 35 -12.17 3.25 24.54
N GLU A 36 -12.82 2.15 24.14
CA GLU A 36 -12.14 0.94 23.69
C GLU A 36 -10.94 1.31 22.83
N SER A 37 -9.79 0.67 23.04
CA SER A 37 -8.55 1.00 22.35
C SER A 37 -8.75 0.78 20.84
N ASN A 38 -9.11 1.83 20.12
CA ASN A 38 -9.30 1.75 18.67
C ASN A 38 -7.95 2.04 18.00
N PRO A 39 -7.25 1.00 17.49
CA PRO A 39 -5.95 1.19 16.87
C PRO A 39 -6.08 2.08 15.63
N LYS A 40 -5.30 3.15 15.57
CA LYS A 40 -5.35 4.06 14.42
C LYS A 40 -4.55 3.50 13.26
N VAL A 41 -5.08 3.66 12.05
CA VAL A 41 -4.44 3.20 10.82
C VAL A 41 -3.88 4.43 10.09
N CYS A 42 -2.64 4.34 9.61
CA CYS A 42 -2.01 5.35 8.77
C CYS A 42 -1.69 4.74 7.40
N THR A 43 -2.23 5.32 6.33
CA THR A 43 -2.05 4.83 4.95
C THR A 43 -1.41 5.90 4.07
N GLY A 44 -0.94 5.50 2.87
CA GLY A 44 -0.48 6.43 1.82
C GLY A 44 1.01 6.82 1.87
N ALA A 45 1.80 6.29 2.81
CA ALA A 45 3.23 6.58 2.86
C ALA A 45 4.03 5.69 1.90
N LYS A 46 4.94 6.27 1.11
CA LYS A 46 5.80 5.54 0.15
C LYS A 46 7.06 4.91 0.76
N ARG A 47 7.33 5.18 2.04
CA ARG A 47 8.50 4.70 2.78
C ARG A 47 8.16 4.50 4.25
N GLU A 48 8.76 3.48 4.88
CA GLU A 48 8.53 3.16 6.30
C GLU A 48 8.80 4.38 7.20
N GLN A 49 9.92 5.06 6.96
CA GLN A 49 10.34 6.22 7.77
C GLN A 49 9.32 7.36 7.70
N LEU A 50 8.78 7.65 6.50
CA LEU A 50 7.74 8.67 6.30
C LEU A 50 6.46 8.29 7.03
N SER A 51 6.12 7.00 6.99
CA SER A 51 4.94 6.47 7.64
C SER A 51 5.03 6.52 9.17
N LYS A 52 6.20 6.19 9.72
CA LYS A 52 6.52 6.34 11.15
C LYS A 52 6.46 7.81 11.59
N LEU A 53 6.98 8.71 10.76
CA LEU A 53 6.91 10.15 11.02
C LEU A 53 5.46 10.64 11.02
N ALA A 54 4.64 10.24 10.05
CA ALA A 54 3.23 10.59 9.97
C ALA A 54 2.46 10.12 11.22
N ALA A 55 2.62 8.85 11.60
CA ALA A 55 2.00 8.28 12.80
C ALA A 55 2.43 9.04 14.08
N ARG A 56 3.71 9.40 14.22
CA ARG A 56 4.20 10.23 15.33
C ARG A 56 3.58 11.64 15.34
N LYS A 57 3.41 12.26 14.17
CA LYS A 57 2.75 13.57 14.05
C LYS A 57 1.30 13.49 14.53
N TYR A 58 0.57 12.44 14.16
CA TYR A 58 -0.80 12.21 14.65
C TYR A 58 -0.84 12.04 16.18
N ALA A 59 0.04 11.21 16.75
CA ALA A 59 0.14 11.07 18.21
C ALA A 59 0.39 12.43 18.88
N ARG A 60 1.25 13.27 18.29
CA ARG A 60 1.55 14.60 18.81
C ARG A 60 0.36 15.57 18.73
N ILE A 61 -0.43 15.52 17.66
CA ILE A 61 -1.66 16.31 17.53
C ILE A 61 -2.64 15.92 18.64
N VAL A 62 -2.83 14.62 18.87
CA VAL A 62 -3.74 14.14 19.93
C VAL A 62 -3.27 14.56 21.32
N GLN A 63 -1.95 14.52 21.58
CA GLN A 63 -1.38 15.07 22.82
C GLN A 63 -1.67 16.56 22.99
N LYS A 64 -1.54 17.36 21.92
CA LYS A 64 -1.83 18.81 21.95
C LYS A 64 -3.31 19.12 22.21
N LEU A 65 -4.21 18.20 21.86
CA LEU A 65 -5.64 18.31 22.17
C LEU A 65 -5.99 17.92 23.62
N GLY A 66 -4.99 17.62 24.47
CA GLY A 66 -5.17 17.32 25.88
C GLY A 66 -5.42 15.85 26.20
N PHE A 67 -5.35 14.95 25.21
CA PHE A 67 -5.51 13.51 25.44
C PHE A 67 -4.18 12.84 25.79
N PRO A 68 -4.17 11.86 26.72
CA PRO A 68 -2.95 11.15 27.12
C PRO A 68 -2.54 10.07 26.10
N ALA A 69 -2.26 10.49 24.87
CA ALA A 69 -1.81 9.59 23.81
C ALA A 69 -0.33 9.21 23.95
N LYS A 70 -0.04 7.92 23.79
CA LYS A 70 1.31 7.36 23.77
C LYS A 70 1.61 6.75 22.40
N PHE A 71 2.77 7.07 21.83
CA PHE A 71 3.22 6.42 20.61
C PHE A 71 3.94 5.12 20.96
N LYS A 72 3.23 3.99 20.89
CA LYS A 72 3.74 2.65 21.16
C LYS A 72 3.26 1.67 20.07
N ASP A 73 3.95 0.55 19.94
CA ASP A 73 3.55 -0.61 19.13
C ASP A 73 3.32 -0.27 17.65
N PHE A 74 4.18 0.60 17.10
CA PHE A 74 4.18 0.91 15.67
C PHE A 74 4.55 -0.33 14.86
N LYS A 75 3.65 -0.73 13.95
CA LYS A 75 3.85 -1.91 13.09
C LYS A 75 3.39 -1.65 11.66
N ILE A 76 4.21 -2.11 10.71
CA ILE A 76 3.79 -2.23 9.31
C ILE A 76 2.83 -3.41 9.17
N GLN A 77 1.62 -3.15 8.69
CA GLN A 77 0.62 -4.19 8.48
C GLN A 77 0.61 -4.68 7.03
N ASN A 78 0.72 -3.77 6.07
CA ASN A 78 0.73 -4.13 4.66
C ASN A 78 1.60 -3.16 3.84
N ILE A 79 2.15 -3.68 2.74
CA ILE A 79 2.97 -2.98 1.78
C ILE A 79 2.40 -3.24 0.39
N VAL A 80 2.06 -2.17 -0.33
CA VAL A 80 1.57 -2.24 -1.71
C VAL A 80 2.68 -1.77 -2.66
N GLY A 81 3.13 -2.67 -3.52
CA GLY A 81 4.09 -2.40 -4.58
C GLY A 81 3.49 -2.69 -5.96
N SER A 82 4.03 -2.04 -6.98
CA SER A 82 3.74 -2.40 -8.37
C SER A 82 5.04 -2.53 -9.16
N CYS A 83 5.02 -3.32 -10.23
CA CYS A 83 6.14 -3.45 -11.13
C CYS A 83 5.65 -3.55 -12.57
N HIS A 84 6.51 -3.18 -13.52
CA HIS A 84 6.22 -3.28 -14.95
C HIS A 84 7.31 -4.12 -15.61
N VAL A 85 6.92 -5.29 -16.11
CA VAL A 85 7.85 -6.28 -16.70
C VAL A 85 8.28 -5.96 -18.13
N LYS A 86 7.65 -4.97 -18.79
CA LYS A 86 7.96 -4.50 -20.15
C LYS A 86 7.79 -5.52 -21.28
N PHE A 87 7.04 -6.60 -21.05
CA PHE A 87 6.60 -7.55 -22.08
C PHE A 87 5.21 -8.09 -21.74
N PRO A 88 4.42 -8.52 -22.74
CA PRO A 88 3.10 -9.11 -22.50
C PRO A 88 3.23 -10.50 -21.83
N ILE A 89 2.35 -10.80 -20.89
CA ILE A 89 2.26 -12.11 -20.22
C ILE A 89 1.00 -12.84 -20.70
N ARG A 90 1.14 -14.10 -21.15
CA ARG A 90 0.01 -14.95 -21.51
C ARG A 90 -0.64 -15.57 -20.27
N LEU A 91 -1.63 -14.88 -19.71
CA LEU A 91 -2.26 -15.24 -18.42
C LEU A 91 -2.96 -16.60 -18.43
N GLU A 92 -3.55 -17.02 -19.55
CA GLU A 92 -4.25 -18.31 -19.65
C GLU A 92 -3.29 -19.50 -19.46
N GLY A 93 -2.14 -19.45 -20.15
CA GLY A 93 -1.11 -20.47 -19.98
C GLY A 93 -0.54 -20.48 -18.58
N LEU A 94 -0.33 -19.30 -17.97
CA LEU A 94 0.15 -19.20 -16.60
C LEU A 94 -0.85 -19.80 -15.60
N ALA A 95 -2.15 -19.47 -15.74
CA ALA A 95 -3.21 -19.98 -14.88
C ALA A 95 -3.41 -21.49 -15.02
N TYR A 96 -3.26 -22.03 -16.23
CA TYR A 96 -3.32 -23.47 -16.47
C TYR A 96 -2.13 -24.21 -15.84
N SER A 97 -0.90 -23.70 -16.07
CA SER A 97 0.32 -24.33 -15.55
C SER A 97 0.50 -24.18 -14.02
N HIS A 98 -0.08 -23.14 -13.41
CA HIS A 98 0.03 -22.84 -11.97
C HIS A 98 -1.34 -22.68 -11.30
N SER A 99 -2.26 -23.60 -11.56
CA SER A 99 -3.65 -23.56 -11.08
C SER A 99 -3.76 -23.57 -9.55
N ALA A 100 -2.82 -24.19 -8.84
CA ALA A 100 -2.77 -24.19 -7.38
C ALA A 100 -2.51 -22.80 -6.77
N PHE A 101 -1.91 -21.88 -7.53
CA PHE A 101 -1.51 -20.54 -7.05
C PHE A 101 -2.22 -19.40 -7.80
N SER A 102 -2.97 -19.73 -8.85
CA SER A 102 -3.65 -18.77 -9.72
C SER A 102 -5.15 -19.00 -9.66
N SER A 103 -5.89 -17.99 -9.22
CA SER A 103 -7.36 -18.02 -9.24
C SER A 103 -7.90 -17.00 -10.23
N LYS A 104 -8.62 -17.47 -11.25
CA LYS A 104 -9.39 -16.61 -12.15
C LYS A 104 -10.85 -16.64 -11.67
N ARG A 105 -11.26 -15.60 -10.94
CA ARG A 105 -12.64 -15.46 -10.47
C ARG A 105 -13.42 -14.57 -11.44
N GLU A 106 -14.31 -15.19 -12.19
CA GLU A 106 -15.07 -14.54 -13.26
C GLU A 106 -15.89 -13.35 -12.76
N GLU A 107 -16.47 -13.47 -11.57
CA GLU A 107 -17.22 -12.39 -10.90
C GLU A 107 -16.34 -11.18 -10.57
N THR A 108 -15.09 -11.41 -10.14
CA THR A 108 -14.15 -10.31 -9.84
C THR A 108 -13.75 -9.59 -11.12
N CYS A 109 -13.48 -10.33 -12.20
CA CYS A 109 -13.17 -9.73 -13.51
C CYS A 109 -14.34 -8.91 -14.05
N ARG A 110 -15.56 -9.45 -14.02
CA ARG A 110 -16.77 -8.73 -14.46
C ARG A 110 -17.03 -7.47 -13.63
N ALA A 111 -16.82 -7.51 -12.30
CA ALA A 111 -16.96 -6.34 -11.45
C ALA A 111 -15.99 -5.21 -11.85
N PHE A 112 -14.74 -5.55 -12.18
CA PHE A 112 -13.78 -4.58 -12.69
C PHE A 112 -14.18 -4.03 -14.06
N GLU A 113 -14.65 -4.87 -14.98
CA GLU A 113 -15.13 -4.43 -16.30
C GLU A 113 -16.32 -3.47 -16.18
N ASN A 114 -17.24 -3.73 -15.24
CA ASN A 114 -18.40 -2.88 -15.02
C ASN A 114 -18.05 -1.51 -14.40
N ILE A 115 -17.05 -1.45 -13.52
CA ILE A 115 -16.65 -0.19 -12.86
C ILE A 115 -15.63 0.62 -13.69
N TYR A 116 -14.91 -0.04 -14.61
CA TYR A 116 -13.85 0.59 -15.40
C TYR A 116 -14.30 1.83 -16.20
N PRO A 117 -15.47 1.83 -16.87
CA PRO A 117 -15.98 3.03 -17.55
C PRO A 117 -16.18 4.21 -16.59
N VAL A 118 -16.72 3.94 -15.39
CA VAL A 118 -16.95 4.96 -14.36
C VAL A 118 -15.63 5.55 -13.86
N LEU A 119 -14.64 4.69 -13.55
CA LEU A 119 -13.31 5.14 -13.11
C LEU A 119 -12.60 5.98 -14.18
N THR A 120 -12.81 5.65 -15.45
CA THR A 120 -12.21 6.38 -16.58
C THR A 120 -12.79 7.78 -16.71
N GLU A 121 -14.11 7.93 -16.53
CA GLU A 121 -14.76 9.24 -16.54
C GLU A 121 -14.37 10.10 -15.33
N PHE A 122 -14.31 9.53 -14.11
CA PHE A 122 -13.85 10.24 -12.92
C PHE A 122 -12.43 10.81 -13.07
N ARG A 123 -11.54 10.08 -13.76
CA ARG A 123 -10.16 10.53 -14.00
C ARG A 123 -10.08 11.76 -14.92
N LYS A 124 -11.01 11.89 -15.88
CA LYS A 124 -11.06 13.03 -16.80
C LYS A 124 -11.56 14.31 -16.14
N ILE A 125 -12.36 14.21 -15.08
CA ILE A 125 -12.95 15.36 -14.37
C ILE A 125 -11.95 16.01 -13.40
N GLN A 126 -10.83 15.34 -13.07
CA GLN A 126 -9.83 15.80 -12.09
C GLN A 126 -8.51 16.29 -12.73
N GLN A 127 -8.49 16.52 -14.04
CA GLN A 127 -7.39 17.17 -14.79
C GLN A 127 -7.89 18.48 -15.39
#